data_AF-A0A0V0YP18-F1
#
_entry.id   AF-A0A0V0YP18-F1
#
_cell.length_a   1.000
_cell.length_b   1.000
_cell.length_c   1.000
_cell.angle_alpha   90.00
_cell.angle_beta   90.00
_cell.angle_gamma   90.00
#
_symmetry.space_group_name_H-M   'P 1'
#
loop_
_entity.id
_entity.type
_entity.pdbx_description
1 polymer ?
#
loop_
_entity_poly.entity_id
_entity_poly.type
_entity_poly.pdbx_seq_one_letter_code
_entity_poly.pdbx_strand_id
1 'polypeptide(L)'
;LEDTELIYGIIVDKDMSHPQMPKRIEDAKIAILTCPFEPPKPKTKHKVDIDTVEKFQTLRQQELKYFDDMVQKCKDVGATL
;
A
#
# COMPACT_ATOMS: atom_id res chain seq x y z
N LEU A 1 -32.80 15.97 -14.78
CA LEU A 1 -32.92 14.63 -15.40
C LEU A 1 -32.00 14.51 -16.62
N GLU A 2 -31.61 15.60 -17.26
CA GLU A 2 -30.71 15.56 -18.42
C GLU A 2 -29.28 15.07 -18.08
N ASP A 3 -28.80 15.26 -16.86
CA ASP A 3 -27.44 14.86 -16.44
C ASP A 3 -27.36 13.53 -15.66
N THR A 4 -28.42 12.72 -15.64
CA THR A 4 -28.44 11.45 -14.89
C THR A 4 -28.25 10.27 -15.83
N GLU A 5 -27.20 9.50 -15.60
CA GLU A 5 -26.88 8.31 -16.40
C GLU A 5 -26.94 7.04 -15.55
N LEU A 6 -27.27 5.92 -16.20
CA LEU A 6 -27.24 4.60 -15.57
C LEU A 6 -25.83 4.02 -15.68
N ILE A 7 -25.21 3.74 -14.54
CA ILE A 7 -23.86 3.19 -14.46
C ILE A 7 -23.92 1.70 -14.16
N TYR A 8 -23.33 0.90 -15.03
CA TYR A 8 -23.15 -0.54 -14.81
C TYR A 8 -21.80 -0.79 -14.13
N GLY A 9 -21.73 -0.49 -12.84
CA GLY A 9 -20.50 -0.60 -12.07
C GLY A 9 -20.58 0.11 -10.73
N ILE A 10 -19.41 0.46 -10.18
CA ILE A 10 -19.26 1.15 -8.91
C ILE A 10 -18.51 2.45 -9.15
N ILE A 11 -19.06 3.56 -8.66
CA ILE A 11 -18.36 4.85 -8.57
C ILE A 11 -17.89 5.00 -7.13
N VAL A 12 -16.59 5.23 -6.96
CA VAL A 12 -15.98 5.51 -5.66
C VAL A 12 -15.36 6.90 -5.74
N ASP A 13 -15.72 7.77 -4.80
CA ASP A 13 -15.11 9.09 -4.66
C ASP A 13 -13.75 8.96 -3.97
N LYS A 14 -12.78 8.44 -4.72
CA LYS A 14 -11.41 8.25 -4.24
C LYS A 14 -10.41 8.39 -5.38
N ASP A 15 -9.48 9.32 -5.21
CA ASP A 15 -8.36 9.50 -6.11
C ASP A 15 -7.24 8.46 -5.87
N MET A 16 -6.47 8.21 -6.93
CA MET A 16 -5.26 7.39 -6.86
C MET A 16 -4.24 8.02 -5.92
N SER A 17 -3.49 7.18 -5.18
CA SER A 17 -2.60 7.65 -4.11
C SER A 17 -1.40 8.47 -4.59
N HIS A 18 -0.98 8.33 -5.86
CA HIS A 18 0.13 9.09 -6.42
C HIS A 18 -0.20 9.66 -7.81
N PRO A 19 0.16 10.92 -8.13
CA PRO A 19 -0.19 11.57 -9.40
C PRO A 19 0.34 10.87 -10.66
N GLN A 20 1.44 10.13 -10.54
CA GLN A 20 2.03 9.36 -11.63
C GLN A 20 1.41 7.97 -11.81
N MET A 21 0.42 7.58 -10.98
CA MET A 21 -0.29 6.33 -11.21
C MET A 21 -1.12 6.41 -12.50
N PRO A 22 -1.26 5.30 -13.24
CA PRO A 22 -2.10 5.26 -14.43
C PRO A 22 -3.53 5.69 -14.09
N LYS A 23 -4.06 6.67 -14.85
CA LYS A 23 -5.45 7.14 -14.69
C LYS A 23 -6.49 6.17 -15.24
N ARG A 24 -6.06 5.22 -16.07
CA ARG A 24 -6.89 4.18 -16.67
C ARG A 24 -6.12 2.87 -16.65
N ILE A 25 -6.74 1.83 -16.13
CA ILE A 25 -6.21 0.46 -16.08
C ILE A 25 -7.27 -0.44 -16.71
N GLU A 26 -6.89 -1.13 -17.78
CA GLU A 26 -7.75 -2.13 -18.44
C GLU A 26 -7.51 -3.50 -17.82
N ASP A 27 -8.56 -4.32 -17.70
CA ASP A 27 -8.51 -5.65 -17.05
C ASP A 27 -7.89 -5.65 -15.66
N ALA A 28 -8.27 -4.65 -14.83
CA ALA A 28 -7.72 -4.48 -13.50
C ALA A 28 -8.05 -5.66 -12.57
N LYS A 29 -7.01 -6.30 -12.04
CA LYS A 29 -7.09 -7.28 -10.94
C LYS A 29 -6.98 -6.55 -9.61
N ILE A 30 -8.13 -6.40 -8.95
CA ILE A 30 -8.27 -5.59 -7.73
C ILE A 30 -8.00 -6.45 -6.48
N ALA A 31 -7.04 -6.05 -5.66
CA ALA A 31 -6.78 -6.63 -4.35
C ALA A 31 -7.49 -5.83 -3.24
N ILE A 32 -8.47 -6.46 -2.59
CA ILE A 32 -9.16 -5.87 -1.43
C ILE A 32 -8.44 -6.32 -0.17
N LEU A 33 -7.80 -5.38 0.52
CA LEU A 33 -7.01 -5.63 1.73
C LEU A 33 -7.65 -4.94 2.93
N THR A 34 -7.77 -5.68 4.04
CA THR A 34 -8.21 -5.13 5.33
C THR A 34 -7.05 -4.82 6.27
N CYS A 35 -5.81 -5.13 5.85
CA CYS A 35 -4.59 -4.90 6.62
C CYS A 35 -3.86 -3.63 6.14
N PRO A 36 -3.29 -2.84 7.06
CA PRO A 36 -2.50 -1.67 6.69
C PRO A 36 -1.10 -2.09 6.18
N PHE A 37 -0.54 -1.30 5.27
CA PHE A 37 0.87 -1.36 4.90
C PHE A 37 1.67 -0.60 5.95
N GLU A 38 2.04 -1.28 7.03
CA GLU A 38 2.88 -0.72 8.10
C GLU A 38 3.86 -1.80 8.58
N PRO A 39 5.09 -1.43 8.99
CA PRO A 39 5.96 -2.34 9.73
C PRO A 39 5.22 -2.86 10.97
N PRO A 40 5.30 -4.17 11.27
CA PRO A 40 4.57 -4.76 12.37
C PRO A 40 4.99 -4.14 13.70
N LYS A 41 4.05 -3.49 14.39
CA LYS A 41 4.31 -2.91 15.70
C LYS A 41 4.59 -4.03 16.71
N PRO A 42 5.67 -3.94 17.51
CA PRO A 42 5.95 -4.93 18.54
C PRO A 42 4.76 -5.06 19.49
N LYS A 43 4.26 -6.28 19.69
CA LYS A 43 3.16 -6.55 20.64
C LYS A 43 3.61 -6.44 22.10
N THR A 44 4.91 -6.55 22.34
CA THR A 44 5.54 -6.42 23.66
C THR A 44 6.12 -5.02 23.85
N LYS A 45 6.15 -4.54 25.10
CA LYS A 45 6.83 -3.28 25.46
C LYS A 45 8.35 -3.45 25.36
N HIS A 46 8.88 -3.39 24.15
CA HIS A 46 10.31 -3.21 23.92
C HIS A 46 10.59 -1.76 23.59
N LYS A 47 11.51 -1.15 24.35
CA LYS A 47 12.13 0.11 23.94
C LYS A 47 13.23 -0.22 22.95
N VAL A 48 13.17 0.39 21.78
CA VAL A 48 14.26 0.36 20.81
C VAL A 48 15.15 1.54 21.11
N ASP A 49 16.29 1.29 21.74
CA ASP A 49 17.28 2.32 22.03
C ASP A 49 18.24 2.45 20.83
N ILE A 50 18.13 3.57 20.11
CA ILE A 50 18.99 3.91 18.98
C ILE A 50 20.08 4.84 19.51
N ASP A 51 21.27 4.29 19.75
CA ASP A 51 22.44 5.00 20.31
C ASP A 51 23.45 5.44 19.24
N THR A 52 23.35 4.90 18.03
CA THR A 52 24.35 5.02 16.96
C THR A 52 23.69 5.23 15.60
N VAL A 53 24.38 5.97 14.73
CA VAL A 53 23.93 6.26 13.36
C VAL A 53 23.77 4.96 12.54
N GLU A 54 24.63 3.98 12.76
CA GLU A 54 24.59 2.68 12.09
C GLU A 54 23.31 1.89 12.42
N LYS A 55 22.90 1.87 13.71
CA LYS A 55 21.63 1.24 14.12
C LYS A 55 20.42 1.95 13.51
N PHE A 56 20.44 3.28 13.42
CA PHE A 56 19.38 4.03 12.75
C PHE A 56 19.25 3.67 11.27
N GLN A 57 20.38 3.62 10.55
CA GLN A 57 20.40 3.24 9.13
C GLN A 57 19.91 1.80 8.93
N THR A 58 20.32 0.89 9.79
CA THR A 58 19.88 -0.51 9.74
C THR A 58 18.36 -0.63 9.93
N LEU A 59 17.80 0.09 10.90
CA LEU A 59 16.36 0.09 11.17
C LEU A 59 15.59 0.65 9.97
N ARG A 60 16.06 1.76 9.38
CA ARG A 60 15.47 2.33 8.15
C ARG A 60 15.49 1.34 6.99
N GLN A 61 16.57 0.60 6.80
CA GLN A 61 16.65 -0.42 5.75
C GLN A 61 15.68 -1.57 6.00
N GLN A 62 15.51 -1.99 7.26
CA GLN A 62 14.54 -3.01 7.62
C GLN A 62 13.11 -2.54 7.32
N GLU A 63 12.76 -1.31 7.70
CA GLU A 63 11.45 -0.72 7.39
C GLU A 63 11.16 -0.70 5.89
N LEU A 64 12.11 -0.22 5.08
CA LEU A 64 11.98 -0.22 3.61
C LEU A 64 11.75 -1.64 3.08
N LYS A 65 12.53 -2.61 3.56
CA LYS A 65 12.39 -4.01 3.14
C LYS A 65 11.01 -4.59 3.49
N TYR A 66 10.44 -4.26 4.64
CA TYR A 66 9.08 -4.71 4.99
C TYR A 66 8.04 -4.21 3.98
N PHE A 67 8.14 -2.96 3.55
CA PHE A 67 7.26 -2.41 2.52
C PHE A 67 7.44 -3.10 1.18
N ASP A 68 8.70 -3.27 0.74
CA ASP A 68 9.00 -3.95 -0.52
C ASP A 68 8.46 -5.39 -0.54
N ASP A 69 8.64 -6.13 0.56
CA ASP A 69 8.14 -7.50 0.70
C ASP A 69 6.59 -7.55 0.68
N MET A 70 5.91 -6.59 1.31
CA MET A 70 4.44 -6.51 1.29
C MET A 70 3.91 -6.20 -0.11
N VAL A 71 4.53 -5.25 -0.82
CA VAL A 71 4.17 -4.89 -2.19
C VAL A 71 4.45 -6.04 -3.14
N GLN A 72 5.57 -6.73 -2.98
CA GLN A 72 5.94 -7.86 -3.83
C GLN A 72 4.92 -8.99 -3.73
N LYS A 73 4.44 -9.32 -2.52
CA LYS A 73 3.37 -10.32 -2.33
C LYS A 73 2.10 -9.98 -3.11
N CYS A 74 1.72 -8.70 -3.19
CA CYS A 74 0.56 -8.28 -3.97
C CYS A 74 0.82 -8.44 -5.48
N LYS A 75 2.02 -8.09 -5.93
CA LYS A 75 2.45 -8.25 -7.33
C LYS A 75 2.55 -9.72 -7.76
N ASP A 76 3.01 -10.60 -6.88
CA ASP A 76 3.18 -12.04 -7.17
C ASP A 76 1.85 -12.74 -7.45
N VAL A 77 0.76 -12.28 -6.83
CA VAL A 77 -0.61 -12.73 -7.11
C VAL A 77 -1.16 -12.14 -8.42
N GLY A 78 -0.45 -11.17 -9.01
CA GLY A 78 -0.82 -10.49 -10.24
C GLY A 78 -1.83 -9.37 -10.03
N ALA A 79 -1.94 -8.82 -8.81
CA ALA A 79 -2.79 -7.67 -8.56
C ALA A 79 -2.25 -6.44 -9.29
N THR A 80 -3.13 -5.73 -10.01
CA THR A 80 -2.80 -4.50 -10.75
C THR A 80 -3.42 -3.27 -10.10
N LEU A 81 -4.38 -3.45 -9.18
CA LEU A 81 -5.02 -2.39 -8.40
C LEU A 81 -5.20 -2.82 -6.94
#